data_AF-A0A3D0DDZ1-F1
#
_entry.id   AF-A0A3D0DDZ1-F1
#
_cell.length_a   1.000
_cell.length_b   1.000
_cell.length_c   1.000
_cell.angle_alpha   90.00
_cell.angle_beta   90.00
_cell.angle_gamma   90.00
#
_symmetry.space_group_name_H-M   'P 1'
#
loop_
_entity.id
_entity.type
_entity.pdbx_description
1 polymer ?
#
loop_
_entity_poly.entity_id
_entity_poly.type
_entity_poly.pdbx_seq_one_letter_code
_entity_poly.pdbx_strand_id
1 'polypeptide(L)'
;MKRLIYLLLAAIILPSLASASIVIYSDQPVSNSTTPQSYKYNQNYIYWAVSAVRSDPQTDWDIGLYSDSGCIQIVAGSSYIAGYVDFVVSDYNHSPTEWDGVRVNQYNGTGSCRVEYEDNTEMLTAPGNTGTLTWPADHIAHAWDVYLLAGTTYDFSLANISGSVDFGIALFQSNGAAYYAGRSSATKASDYSGPGEDETFSFTAPTTDYYGFILWANNAETGTFNVFIQTPPEIRSDHPLFITDSSQNRKFNQTNIYWAVGAVRSDISTDWDISLYADSNFTQFQAGSSYLAGTVDFVVSDYNHSPTGVHGLRANRFSGSDGCRFEYEDGVESIIPPQTTSVLTWPAGHVAHIWDVYMVSGTTWTFTVNNVSGSVDYGMALFNSNGAAYYAGRSSAQVLADDNGPGGSEIFTYTATATDYYGLVVWANNDEGGTFTIDAQNDPVLISENTFYNIVNNRNFV
;
A
#
# COMPACT_ATOMS: atom_id res chain seq x y z
N MET A 1 83.66 37.86 -25.43
CA MET A 1 83.46 37.57 -24.00
C MET A 1 82.17 38.23 -23.53
N LYS A 2 81.01 37.59 -23.73
CA LYS A 2 79.71 38.01 -23.18
C LYS A 2 78.87 36.74 -23.00
N ARG A 3 78.52 36.45 -21.74
CA ARG A 3 77.60 35.39 -21.31
C ARG A 3 76.17 35.81 -21.65
N LEU A 4 75.33 34.90 -22.13
CA LEU A 4 73.88 35.06 -22.07
C LEU A 4 73.26 33.80 -21.45
N ILE A 5 72.36 34.07 -20.53
CA ILE A 5 71.77 33.20 -19.52
C ILE A 5 70.59 32.44 -20.12
N TYR A 6 70.50 31.13 -19.86
CA TYR A 6 69.28 30.35 -20.07
C TYR A 6 68.25 30.73 -19.00
N LEU A 7 67.13 31.31 -19.42
CA LEU A 7 65.95 31.49 -18.55
C LEU A 7 65.16 30.18 -18.56
N LEU A 8 65.16 29.48 -17.43
CA LEU A 8 64.31 28.32 -17.17
C LEU A 8 62.91 28.85 -16.80
N LEU A 9 61.91 28.64 -17.66
CA LEU A 9 60.51 28.96 -17.36
C LEU A 9 59.97 27.86 -16.42
N ALA A 10 59.99 28.10 -15.12
CA ALA A 10 59.27 27.27 -14.16
C ALA A 10 57.77 27.62 -14.27
N ALA A 11 56.98 26.71 -14.83
CA ALA A 11 55.53 26.76 -14.74
C ALA A 11 55.14 26.55 -13.28
N ILE A 12 54.82 27.64 -12.58
CA ILE A 12 54.15 27.59 -11.28
C ILE A 12 52.72 27.14 -11.58
N ILE A 13 52.43 25.86 -11.36
CA ILE A 13 51.06 25.40 -11.17
C ILE A 13 50.63 25.99 -9.83
N LEU A 14 49.94 27.13 -9.89
CA LEU A 14 49.20 27.64 -8.74
C LEU A 14 48.17 26.55 -8.39
N PRO A 15 48.10 26.04 -7.14
CA PRO A 15 46.91 25.33 -6.71
C PRO A 15 45.74 26.28 -6.93
N SER A 16 44.70 25.82 -7.62
CA SER A 16 43.46 26.58 -7.75
C SER A 16 43.07 27.05 -6.35
N LEU A 17 43.03 28.37 -6.16
CA LEU A 17 42.47 28.98 -4.96
C LEU A 17 41.13 28.29 -4.71
N ALA A 18 41.01 27.58 -3.59
CA ALA A 18 39.76 26.98 -3.16
C ALA A 18 38.71 28.10 -3.21
N SER A 19 37.77 28.02 -4.14
CA SER A 19 36.65 28.95 -4.17
C SER A 19 35.98 28.79 -2.81
N ALA A 20 35.88 29.88 -2.05
CA ALA A 20 35.17 29.85 -0.79
C ALA A 20 33.75 29.31 -1.07
N SER A 21 33.37 28.21 -0.43
CA SER A 21 32.05 27.62 -0.56
C SER A 21 31.00 28.64 -0.10
N ILE A 22 29.94 28.78 -0.89
CA ILE A 22 28.86 29.73 -0.63
C ILE A 22 28.01 29.22 0.53
N VAL A 23 27.71 30.09 1.50
CA VAL A 23 26.80 29.71 2.58
C VAL A 23 25.37 29.68 2.06
N ILE A 24 24.68 28.56 2.25
CA ILE A 24 23.23 28.43 2.07
C ILE A 24 22.56 28.37 3.44
N TYR A 25 21.33 28.88 3.51
CA TYR A 25 20.53 28.94 4.73
C TYR A 25 19.29 28.09 4.57
N SER A 26 18.78 27.59 5.70
CA SER A 26 17.54 26.82 5.79
C SER A 26 16.38 27.56 5.14
N ASP A 27 15.55 26.85 4.37
CA ASP A 27 14.37 27.38 3.67
C ASP A 27 14.67 28.60 2.78
N GLN A 28 15.91 28.74 2.29
CA GLN A 28 16.32 29.82 1.39
C GLN A 28 16.98 29.25 0.13
N PRO A 29 16.17 28.76 -0.83
CA PRO A 29 16.68 28.23 -2.08
C PRO A 29 17.57 29.24 -2.81
N VAL A 30 18.75 28.82 -3.23
CA VAL A 30 19.68 29.63 -4.01
C VAL A 30 19.65 29.22 -5.48
N SER A 31 19.30 30.18 -6.33
CA SER A 31 19.33 30.02 -7.79
C SER A 31 20.75 30.16 -8.35
N ASN A 32 20.92 29.75 -9.60
CA ASN A 32 21.93 30.28 -10.55
C ASN A 32 23.27 29.55 -10.63
N SER A 33 23.35 28.27 -10.26
CA SER A 33 24.52 27.51 -10.71
C SER A 33 24.38 27.20 -12.19
N THR A 34 25.26 27.76 -13.02
CA THR A 34 25.38 27.42 -14.46
C THR A 34 26.67 26.64 -14.75
N THR A 35 27.49 26.44 -13.71
CA THR A 35 28.72 25.64 -13.70
C THR A 35 28.82 24.92 -12.35
N PRO A 36 29.48 23.76 -12.23
CA PRO A 36 29.66 23.06 -10.96
C PRO A 36 30.10 23.98 -9.81
N GLN A 37 29.48 23.84 -8.65
CA GLN A 37 29.61 24.82 -7.56
C GLN A 37 29.57 24.15 -6.19
N SER A 38 30.31 24.74 -5.26
CA SER A 38 30.38 24.30 -3.87
C SER A 38 29.69 25.30 -2.96
N TYR A 39 28.85 24.76 -2.09
CA TYR A 39 28.10 25.41 -1.05
C TYR A 39 28.49 24.82 0.31
N LYS A 40 28.03 25.44 1.38
CA LYS A 40 28.14 24.94 2.74
C LYS A 40 26.98 25.46 3.58
N TYR A 41 26.64 24.73 4.62
CA TYR A 41 25.70 25.16 5.64
C TYR A 41 26.26 24.80 7.01
N ASN A 42 25.68 25.36 8.06
CA ASN A 42 26.05 25.06 9.43
C ASN A 42 24.85 24.46 10.13
N GLN A 43 24.86 23.15 10.35
CA GLN A 43 23.82 22.48 11.12
C GLN A 43 23.94 22.91 12.58
N ASN A 44 22.85 23.38 13.17
CA ASN A 44 22.81 23.73 14.60
C ASN A 44 21.76 22.94 15.38
N TYR A 45 20.91 22.20 14.68
CA TYR A 45 19.84 21.41 15.28
C TYR A 45 20.12 19.92 15.15
N ILE A 46 19.59 19.13 16.09
CA ILE A 46 19.73 17.67 16.11
C ILE A 46 18.49 17.02 15.47
N TYR A 47 18.17 17.44 14.25
CA TYR A 47 17.00 16.99 13.48
C TYR A 47 17.46 16.46 12.12
N TRP A 48 16.56 15.80 11.41
CA TRP A 48 16.78 15.49 10.01
C TRP A 48 16.92 16.76 9.19
N ALA A 49 17.82 16.72 8.22
CA ALA A 49 18.03 17.79 7.26
C ALA A 49 18.11 17.22 5.85
N VAL A 50 17.83 18.05 4.86
CA VAL A 50 17.94 17.70 3.44
C VAL A 50 18.70 18.78 2.68
N SER A 51 19.64 18.36 1.84
CA SER A 51 20.25 19.19 0.81
C SER A 51 19.81 18.68 -0.55
N ALA A 52 19.24 19.55 -1.36
CA ALA A 52 18.62 19.18 -2.63
C ALA A 52 19.06 20.08 -3.77
N VAL A 53 19.07 19.52 -4.98
CA VAL A 53 19.24 20.24 -6.24
C VAL A 53 18.10 19.90 -7.19
N ARG A 54 17.48 20.93 -7.77
CA ARG A 54 16.53 20.78 -8.87
C ARG A 54 17.13 21.32 -10.14
N SER A 55 17.25 20.44 -11.13
CA SER A 55 17.68 20.78 -12.48
C SER A 55 16.59 21.54 -13.26
N ASP A 56 16.99 22.41 -14.18
CA ASP A 56 16.06 22.86 -15.22
C ASP A 56 15.63 21.67 -16.11
N PRO A 57 14.46 21.69 -16.78
CA PRO A 57 13.89 20.54 -17.49
C PRO A 57 14.75 19.88 -18.60
N GLN A 58 15.90 20.46 -18.96
CA GLN A 58 16.82 19.95 -20.00
C GLN A 58 18.24 19.75 -19.49
N THR A 59 18.45 19.85 -18.18
CA THR A 59 19.74 19.61 -17.54
C THR A 59 19.65 18.49 -16.54
N ASP A 60 20.82 17.97 -16.22
CA ASP A 60 21.01 16.93 -15.23
C ASP A 60 22.10 17.39 -14.26
N TRP A 61 21.71 17.63 -13.02
CA TRP A 61 22.57 18.13 -11.97
C TRP A 61 22.54 17.18 -10.78
N ASP A 62 23.70 16.63 -10.47
CA ASP A 62 23.90 15.75 -9.34
C ASP A 62 24.30 16.54 -8.10
N ILE A 63 24.08 15.96 -6.91
CA ILE A 63 24.50 16.52 -5.63
C ILE A 63 25.36 15.54 -4.84
N GLY A 64 26.38 16.07 -4.17
CA GLY A 64 27.16 15.36 -3.16
C GLY A 64 27.19 16.15 -1.86
N LEU A 65 27.03 15.44 -0.74
CA LEU A 65 27.21 15.96 0.61
C LEU A 65 28.59 15.57 1.15
N TYR A 66 29.24 16.47 1.85
CA TYR A 66 30.59 16.34 2.35
C TYR A 66 30.63 16.73 3.82
N SER A 67 31.37 15.97 4.64
CA SER A 67 31.56 16.26 6.07
C SER A 67 32.54 17.41 6.33
N ASP A 68 32.84 18.22 5.31
CA ASP A 68 33.73 19.36 5.42
C ASP A 68 33.32 20.47 4.45
N SER A 69 33.42 21.71 4.93
CA SER A 69 33.10 22.90 4.14
C SER A 69 33.97 23.12 2.89
N GLY A 70 35.08 22.38 2.73
CA GLY A 70 35.94 22.38 1.56
C GLY A 70 35.49 21.43 0.45
N CYS A 71 34.44 20.62 0.68
CA CYS A 71 33.95 19.60 -0.23
C CYS A 71 35.05 18.58 -0.63
N ILE A 72 35.76 18.04 0.35
CA ILE A 72 36.87 17.08 0.14
C ILE A 72 36.43 15.65 0.47
N GLN A 73 35.75 15.45 1.60
CA GLN A 73 35.32 14.15 2.13
C GLN A 73 33.83 13.95 1.89
N ILE A 74 33.49 13.29 0.78
CA ILE A 74 32.09 12.97 0.46
C ILE A 74 31.56 11.93 1.45
N VAL A 75 30.34 12.13 1.94
CA VAL A 75 29.62 11.20 2.83
C VAL A 75 28.42 10.54 2.14
N ALA A 76 27.80 11.24 1.18
CA ALA A 76 26.69 10.71 0.38
C ALA A 76 26.52 11.52 -0.91
N GLY A 77 25.75 11.00 -1.85
CA GLY A 77 25.41 11.69 -3.10
C GLY A 77 24.15 11.12 -3.74
N SER A 78 23.58 11.89 -4.66
CA SER A 78 22.43 11.54 -5.49
C SER A 78 22.70 11.94 -6.93
N SER A 79 22.32 11.05 -7.86
CA SER A 79 22.48 11.22 -9.31
C SER A 79 21.32 10.55 -10.07
N TYR A 80 20.14 11.14 -10.01
CA TYR A 80 18.96 10.74 -10.76
C TYR A 80 19.05 11.26 -12.19
N ILE A 81 18.10 10.86 -13.04
CA ILE A 81 18.05 11.34 -14.42
C ILE A 81 17.45 12.75 -14.49
N ALA A 82 17.75 13.47 -15.56
CA ALA A 82 17.14 14.76 -15.88
C ALA A 82 15.61 14.77 -15.68
N GLY A 83 15.10 15.83 -15.05
CA GLY A 83 13.68 16.01 -14.73
C GLY A 83 13.29 15.60 -13.30
N TYR A 84 14.21 15.01 -12.53
CA TYR A 84 14.01 14.66 -11.13
C TYR A 84 14.87 15.51 -10.19
N VAL A 85 14.41 15.66 -8.94
CA VAL A 85 15.23 16.25 -7.87
C VAL A 85 16.26 15.24 -7.38
N ASP A 86 17.48 15.73 -7.19
CA ASP A 86 18.55 15.01 -6.51
C ASP A 86 18.73 15.56 -5.11
N PHE A 87 18.73 14.69 -4.10
CA PHE A 87 18.90 15.13 -2.72
C PHE A 87 19.67 14.13 -1.88
N VAL A 88 20.29 14.66 -0.83
CA VAL A 88 20.95 13.89 0.24
C VAL A 88 20.34 14.32 1.56
N VAL A 89 20.03 13.35 2.41
CA VAL A 89 19.56 13.56 3.78
C VAL A 89 20.68 13.35 4.79
N SER A 90 20.55 14.03 5.92
CA SER A 90 21.43 13.94 7.07
C SER A 90 20.62 13.69 8.34
N ASP A 91 20.95 12.64 9.07
CA ASP A 91 20.36 12.30 10.36
C ASP A 91 21.20 12.88 11.50
N TYR A 92 20.90 14.11 11.91
CA TYR A 92 21.59 14.75 13.05
C TYR A 92 21.01 14.36 14.41
N ASN A 93 20.01 13.47 14.47
CA ASN A 93 19.66 12.81 15.74
C ASN A 93 20.81 11.89 16.19
N HIS A 94 21.59 11.37 15.23
CA HIS A 94 22.69 10.42 15.48
C HIS A 94 24.04 10.85 14.89
N SER A 95 24.11 12.04 14.29
CA SER A 95 25.34 12.61 13.74
C SER A 95 25.72 13.93 14.41
N PRO A 96 27.02 14.29 14.45
CA PRO A 96 27.45 15.60 14.95
C PRO A 96 26.85 16.74 14.12
N THR A 97 26.49 17.83 14.79
CA THR A 97 26.12 19.09 14.13
C THR A 97 27.38 19.91 13.86
N GLU A 98 27.61 20.28 12.61
CA GLU A 98 28.79 21.04 12.19
C GLU A 98 28.62 21.75 10.84
N TRP A 99 29.73 22.24 10.28
CA TRP A 99 29.76 22.81 8.95
C TRP A 99 29.98 21.74 7.89
N ASP A 100 28.92 21.45 7.13
CA ASP A 100 28.96 20.51 6.02
C ASP A 100 29.09 21.24 4.68
N GLY A 101 29.70 20.55 3.72
CA GLY A 101 29.86 21.00 2.34
C GLY A 101 28.85 20.35 1.43
N VAL A 102 28.32 21.10 0.48
CA VAL A 102 27.44 20.58 -0.58
C VAL A 102 28.07 20.92 -1.91
N ARG A 103 28.19 19.96 -2.81
CA ARG A 103 28.66 20.21 -4.17
C ARG A 103 27.65 19.72 -5.19
N VAL A 104 27.29 20.60 -6.11
CA VAL A 104 26.48 20.24 -7.27
C VAL A 104 27.34 20.20 -8.52
N ASN A 105 27.11 19.21 -9.37
CA ASN A 105 27.84 19.03 -10.61
C ASN A 105 26.85 18.84 -11.76
N GLN A 106 27.08 19.53 -12.88
CA GLN A 106 26.32 19.32 -14.10
C GLN A 106 26.80 18.04 -14.77
N TYR A 107 25.97 17.00 -14.76
CA TYR A 107 26.22 15.73 -15.44
C TYR A 107 25.96 15.86 -16.94
N ASN A 108 24.84 16.50 -17.31
CA ASN A 108 24.43 16.66 -18.71
C ASN A 108 23.63 17.95 -18.96
N GLY A 109 23.61 18.38 -20.23
CA GLY A 109 22.89 19.57 -20.70
C GLY A 109 23.63 20.89 -20.46
N THR A 110 23.01 22.00 -20.87
CA THR A 110 23.51 23.37 -20.66
C THR A 110 22.38 24.25 -20.14
N GLY A 111 22.33 24.45 -18.84
CA GLY A 111 21.26 25.19 -18.16
C GLY A 111 21.56 25.28 -16.67
N SER A 112 20.64 25.85 -15.91
CA SER A 112 20.86 26.11 -14.50
C SER A 112 20.30 25.00 -13.60
N CYS A 113 20.64 25.11 -12.32
CA CYS A 113 19.95 24.42 -11.25
C CYS A 113 19.66 25.39 -10.12
N ARG A 114 18.79 24.95 -9.22
CA ARG A 114 18.54 25.56 -7.92
C ARG A 114 18.99 24.59 -6.83
N VAL A 115 19.57 25.12 -5.76
CA VAL A 115 20.04 24.35 -4.61
C VAL A 115 19.33 24.85 -3.38
N GLU A 116 18.90 23.92 -2.53
CA GLU A 116 18.29 24.23 -1.24
C GLU A 116 18.89 23.34 -0.16
N TYR A 117 18.93 23.89 1.03
CA TYR A 117 19.17 23.17 2.27
C TYR A 117 18.04 23.51 3.22
N GLU A 118 17.56 22.49 3.93
CA GLU A 118 16.49 22.61 4.92
C GLU A 118 16.87 21.74 6.14
N ASP A 119 16.68 22.31 7.33
CA ASP A 119 17.09 21.73 8.63
C ASP A 119 16.22 22.20 9.80
N ASN A 120 14.96 22.46 9.50
CA ASN A 120 14.08 23.13 10.42
C ASN A 120 13.79 22.23 11.66
N THR A 121 13.08 22.77 12.63
CA THR A 121 12.81 22.08 13.92
C THR A 121 11.47 21.33 13.91
N GLU A 122 10.92 21.11 12.73
CA GLU A 122 9.55 20.71 12.53
C GLU A 122 9.43 19.20 12.76
N MET A 123 8.63 18.84 13.77
CA MET A 123 8.30 17.46 14.06
C MET A 123 6.89 17.15 13.60
N LEU A 124 6.70 16.00 12.97
CA LEU A 124 5.39 15.45 12.67
C LEU A 124 5.11 14.26 13.58
N THR A 125 4.18 14.44 14.52
CA THR A 125 3.78 13.38 15.46
C THR A 125 2.88 12.36 14.77
N ALA A 126 3.24 11.08 14.82
CA ALA A 126 2.44 9.99 14.29
C ALA A 126 1.63 9.28 15.41
N PRO A 127 0.34 8.97 15.20
CA PRO A 127 -0.49 9.37 14.06
C PRO A 127 -0.86 10.86 14.13
N GLY A 128 -0.88 11.53 12.97
CA GLY A 128 -1.14 12.96 12.86
C GLY A 128 -1.18 13.47 11.42
N ASN A 129 -1.29 14.79 11.27
CA ASN A 129 -1.23 15.48 9.98
C ASN A 129 -0.68 16.90 10.16
N THR A 130 -0.22 17.51 9.07
CA THR A 130 0.34 18.87 9.06
C THR A 130 -0.71 19.98 9.02
N GLY A 131 -1.98 19.65 8.76
CA GLY A 131 -2.93 20.60 8.18
C GLY A 131 -2.48 21.04 6.77
N THR A 132 -3.12 22.09 6.25
CA THR A 132 -2.80 22.62 4.92
C THR A 132 -1.61 23.55 4.95
N LEU A 133 -0.56 23.15 4.25
CA LEU A 133 0.67 23.91 4.01
C LEU A 133 0.68 24.47 2.59
N THR A 134 1.46 25.52 2.38
CA THR A 134 1.72 26.11 1.06
C THR A 134 3.11 25.72 0.60
N TRP A 135 3.23 25.27 -0.65
CA TRP A 135 4.50 24.99 -1.32
C TRP A 135 4.85 26.14 -2.26
N PRO A 136 5.91 26.92 -1.99
CA PRO A 136 6.36 27.96 -2.92
C PRO A 136 7.13 27.35 -4.10
N ALA A 137 6.94 27.91 -5.30
CA ALA A 137 7.57 27.42 -6.54
C ALA A 137 9.11 27.33 -6.53
N ASP A 138 9.78 28.12 -5.68
CA ASP A 138 11.22 28.10 -5.55
C ASP A 138 11.77 27.09 -4.54
N HIS A 139 10.92 26.51 -3.68
CA HIS A 139 11.34 25.41 -2.80
C HIS A 139 11.50 24.12 -3.59
N ILE A 140 12.41 23.27 -3.12
CA ILE A 140 12.83 21.99 -3.69
C ILE A 140 12.50 20.86 -2.73
N ALA A 141 12.87 20.98 -1.46
CA ALA A 141 12.72 19.90 -0.49
C ALA A 141 12.39 20.42 0.93
N HIS A 142 11.76 19.56 1.72
CA HIS A 142 11.40 19.81 3.12
C HIS A 142 11.57 18.52 3.91
N ALA A 143 12.01 18.61 5.16
CA ALA A 143 12.24 17.46 6.03
C ALA A 143 11.41 17.58 7.31
N TRP A 144 10.98 16.43 7.83
CA TRP A 144 10.40 16.31 9.15
C TRP A 144 11.06 15.18 9.92
N ASP A 145 11.18 15.41 11.22
CA ASP A 145 11.38 14.36 12.19
C ASP A 145 10.05 13.69 12.52
N VAL A 146 9.98 12.37 12.31
CA VAL A 146 8.79 11.56 12.59
C VAL A 146 9.11 10.45 13.57
N TYR A 147 8.58 10.55 14.78
CA TYR A 147 8.74 9.48 15.76
C TYR A 147 7.83 8.28 15.45
N LEU A 148 8.42 7.13 15.14
CA LEU A 148 7.71 5.89 14.85
C LEU A 148 8.02 4.82 15.89
N LEU A 149 7.03 3.99 16.23
CA LEU A 149 7.19 2.88 17.16
C LEU A 149 7.52 1.57 16.42
N ALA A 150 8.54 0.85 16.90
CA ALA A 150 8.92 -0.46 16.37
C ALA A 150 7.72 -1.42 16.29
N GLY A 151 7.63 -2.16 15.20
CA GLY A 151 6.57 -3.11 14.91
C GLY A 151 5.26 -2.48 14.46
N THR A 152 5.09 -1.15 14.49
CA THR A 152 3.85 -0.49 14.08
C THR A 152 3.86 -0.17 12.59
N THR A 153 2.77 -0.50 11.90
CA THR A 153 2.55 -0.08 10.52
C THR A 153 1.88 1.28 10.46
N TYR A 154 2.44 2.17 9.64
CA TYR A 154 1.92 3.49 9.34
C TYR A 154 1.70 3.64 7.84
N ASP A 155 0.61 4.29 7.47
CA ASP A 155 0.31 4.75 6.12
C ASP A 155 0.68 6.25 6.05
N PHE A 156 1.54 6.58 5.11
CA PHE A 156 1.97 7.93 4.79
C PHE A 156 1.24 8.37 3.53
N SER A 157 0.59 9.53 3.58
CA SER A 157 0.00 10.12 2.39
C SER A 157 0.27 11.61 2.32
N LEU A 158 0.49 12.08 1.10
CA LEU A 158 0.43 13.48 0.73
C LEU A 158 -0.80 13.69 -0.14
N ALA A 159 -1.67 14.59 0.28
CA ALA A 159 -2.81 15.05 -0.52
C ALA A 159 -2.49 16.39 -1.16
N ASN A 160 -2.50 16.46 -2.48
CA ASN A 160 -2.40 17.70 -3.23
C ASN A 160 -3.77 18.40 -3.23
N ILE A 161 -3.85 19.54 -2.53
CA ILE A 161 -5.11 20.27 -2.36
C ILE A 161 -5.32 21.27 -3.50
N SER A 162 -4.24 21.87 -4.01
CA SER A 162 -4.30 22.79 -5.15
C SER A 162 -2.94 23.00 -5.81
N GLY A 163 -2.98 23.37 -7.09
CA GLY A 163 -1.79 23.57 -7.91
C GLY A 163 -1.45 22.33 -8.73
N SER A 164 -0.32 22.36 -9.41
CA SER A 164 0.19 21.25 -10.22
C SER A 164 1.61 20.87 -9.80
N VAL A 165 1.92 21.01 -8.51
CA VAL A 165 3.22 20.60 -7.97
C VAL A 165 3.36 19.10 -8.14
N ASP A 166 4.51 18.68 -8.65
CA ASP A 166 4.88 17.28 -8.87
C ASP A 166 5.66 16.81 -7.64
N PHE A 167 4.91 16.38 -6.62
CA PHE A 167 5.47 16.00 -5.33
C PHE A 167 6.00 14.58 -5.36
N GLY A 168 7.07 14.36 -4.59
CA GLY A 168 7.47 13.04 -4.14
C GLY A 168 7.71 13.01 -2.64
N ILE A 169 7.49 11.85 -2.01
CA ILE A 169 7.70 11.63 -0.58
C ILE A 169 8.62 10.44 -0.34
N ALA A 170 9.45 10.51 0.70
CA ALA A 170 10.37 9.44 1.07
C ALA A 170 10.54 9.35 2.58
N LEU A 171 10.82 8.14 3.07
CA LEU A 171 11.13 7.87 4.46
C LEU A 171 12.53 7.26 4.56
N PHE A 172 13.35 7.84 5.42
CA PHE A 172 14.68 7.37 5.76
C PHE A 172 14.69 6.83 7.19
N GLN A 173 15.25 5.64 7.33
CA GLN A 173 15.46 5.04 8.63
C GLN A 173 16.65 5.71 9.34
N SER A 174 16.49 5.99 10.63
CA SER A 174 17.54 6.54 11.48
C SER A 174 18.43 5.43 12.04
N ASN A 175 18.07 4.85 13.20
CA ASN A 175 18.79 3.72 13.78
C ASN A 175 18.72 2.44 12.93
N GLY A 176 19.89 1.90 12.57
CA GLY A 176 20.03 0.71 11.72
C GLY A 176 20.30 1.00 10.24
N ALA A 177 20.46 2.27 9.86
CA ALA A 177 20.83 2.70 8.52
C ALA A 177 22.03 3.67 8.53
N ALA A 178 22.43 4.15 7.35
CA ALA A 178 23.46 5.17 7.22
C ALA A 178 22.90 6.55 7.60
N TYR A 179 23.66 7.32 8.38
CA TYR A 179 23.22 8.65 8.82
C TYR A 179 23.28 9.73 7.72
N TYR A 180 23.96 9.45 6.62
CA TYR A 180 23.94 10.27 5.42
C TYR A 180 23.56 9.38 4.24
N ALA A 181 22.57 9.80 3.47
CA ALA A 181 22.01 8.95 2.43
C ALA A 181 21.49 9.78 1.24
N GLY A 182 21.82 9.34 0.02
CA GLY A 182 21.20 9.89 -1.18
C GLY A 182 19.77 9.40 -1.35
N ARG A 183 18.99 10.08 -2.19
CA ARG A 183 17.59 9.78 -2.53
C ARG A 183 17.30 8.29 -2.76
N SER A 184 18.16 7.59 -3.50
CA SER A 184 17.96 6.17 -3.86
C SER A 184 18.06 5.19 -2.68
N SER A 185 18.55 5.67 -1.53
CA SER A 185 18.69 4.88 -0.30
C SER A 185 17.48 5.02 0.63
N ALA A 186 16.43 5.73 0.21
CA ALA A 186 15.18 5.81 0.96
C ALA A 186 14.63 4.41 1.26
N THR A 187 14.21 4.19 2.50
CA THR A 187 13.60 2.92 2.92
C THR A 187 12.25 2.71 2.24
N LYS A 188 11.51 3.79 2.03
CA LYS A 188 10.29 3.87 1.23
C LYS A 188 10.23 5.21 0.51
N ALA A 189 9.64 5.23 -0.68
CA ALA A 189 9.35 6.45 -1.42
C ALA A 189 8.14 6.26 -2.34
N SER A 190 7.48 7.37 -2.67
CA SER A 190 6.39 7.48 -3.65
C SER A 190 6.64 8.74 -4.48
N ASP A 191 6.70 8.59 -5.80
CA ASP A 191 6.99 9.65 -6.79
C ASP A 191 6.60 9.15 -8.18
N TYR A 192 5.33 8.76 -8.34
CA TYR A 192 4.87 8.09 -9.56
C TYR A 192 3.52 8.59 -10.07
N SER A 193 2.78 9.37 -9.27
CA SER A 193 1.45 9.85 -9.67
C SER A 193 1.56 11.06 -10.61
N GLY A 194 2.65 11.84 -10.48
CA GLY A 194 2.96 12.97 -11.35
C GLY A 194 2.34 14.29 -10.90
N PRO A 195 2.39 15.34 -11.76
CA PRO A 195 2.03 16.70 -11.38
C PRO A 195 0.57 16.86 -10.94
N GLY A 196 0.35 17.40 -9.74
CA GLY A 196 -0.99 17.69 -9.22
C GLY A 196 -1.66 16.52 -8.50
N GLU A 197 -1.02 15.36 -8.46
CA GLU A 197 -1.59 14.14 -7.87
C GLU A 197 -1.10 13.89 -6.44
N ASP A 198 -1.71 12.91 -5.78
CA ASP A 198 -1.39 12.46 -4.43
C ASP A 198 -0.26 11.42 -4.43
N GLU A 199 0.47 11.33 -3.31
CA GLU A 199 1.53 10.34 -3.12
C GLU A 199 1.29 9.54 -1.84
N THR A 200 1.55 8.22 -1.86
CA THR A 200 1.26 7.35 -0.71
C THR A 200 2.18 6.15 -0.61
N PHE A 201 2.50 5.72 0.62
CA PHE A 201 3.09 4.43 0.87
C PHE A 201 2.80 3.95 2.30
N SER A 202 2.96 2.65 2.53
CA SER A 202 2.90 2.05 3.86
C SER A 202 4.28 1.58 4.34
N PHE A 203 4.52 1.70 5.64
CA PHE A 203 5.78 1.31 6.26
C PHE A 203 5.57 0.72 7.66
N THR A 204 6.18 -0.43 7.91
CA THR A 204 6.27 -1.04 9.24
C THR A 204 7.63 -0.71 9.85
N ALA A 205 7.65 0.11 10.92
CA ALA A 205 8.91 0.56 11.51
C ALA A 205 9.65 -0.62 12.18
N PRO A 206 10.88 -0.98 11.77
CA PRO A 206 11.64 -2.05 12.40
C PRO A 206 12.19 -1.65 13.78
N THR A 207 12.47 -0.36 13.99
CA THR A 207 13.03 0.21 15.21
C THR A 207 12.24 1.43 15.65
N THR A 208 12.19 1.68 16.96
CA THR A 208 11.60 2.89 17.51
C THR A 208 12.62 4.01 17.44
N ASP A 209 12.34 5.06 16.67
CA ASP A 209 13.21 6.22 16.53
C ASP A 209 12.53 7.40 15.80
N TYR A 210 13.24 8.51 15.64
CA TYR A 210 12.90 9.61 14.73
C TYR A 210 13.38 9.31 13.31
N TYR A 211 12.45 9.02 12.41
CA TYR A 211 12.70 8.79 10.99
C TYR A 211 12.67 10.12 10.24
N GLY A 212 13.45 10.21 9.16
CA GLY A 212 13.48 11.37 8.28
C GLY A 212 12.39 11.23 7.22
N PHE A 213 11.36 12.05 7.30
CA PHE A 213 10.33 12.11 6.27
C PHE A 213 10.61 13.30 5.35
N ILE A 214 10.84 13.04 4.08
CA ILE A 214 11.26 14.03 3.09
C ILE A 214 10.16 14.21 2.07
N LEU A 215 9.81 15.46 1.81
CA LEU A 215 8.98 15.89 0.69
C LEU A 215 9.86 16.67 -0.29
N TRP A 216 9.69 16.46 -1.59
CA TRP A 216 10.30 17.29 -2.62
C TRP A 216 9.34 17.59 -3.77
N ALA A 217 9.71 18.54 -4.63
CA ALA A 217 8.97 18.88 -5.83
C ALA A 217 9.84 18.81 -7.10
N ASN A 218 9.50 17.92 -8.04
CA ASN A 218 10.20 17.74 -9.32
C ASN A 218 10.01 18.92 -10.28
N ASN A 219 9.01 19.78 -10.06
CA ASN A 219 8.76 20.97 -10.86
C ASN A 219 8.75 22.26 -10.01
N ALA A 220 8.81 23.41 -10.68
CA ALA A 220 8.85 24.73 -10.06
C ALA A 220 7.45 25.38 -10.01
N GLU A 221 6.49 24.68 -9.41
CA GLU A 221 5.10 25.14 -9.29
C GLU A 221 4.74 25.50 -7.84
N THR A 222 3.75 26.39 -7.69
CA THR A 222 3.18 26.71 -6.37
C THR A 222 1.94 25.86 -6.13
N GLY A 223 1.72 25.43 -4.89
CA GLY A 223 0.52 24.67 -4.53
C GLY A 223 0.24 24.66 -3.04
N THR A 224 -0.76 23.88 -2.65
CA THR A 224 -1.08 23.60 -1.26
C THR A 224 -1.27 22.11 -1.06
N PHE A 225 -0.82 21.60 0.07
CA PHE A 225 -0.83 20.16 0.34
C PHE A 225 -1.07 19.88 1.83
N ASN A 226 -1.45 18.64 2.12
CA ASN A 226 -1.49 18.09 3.47
C ASN A 226 -0.69 16.79 3.51
N VAL A 227 0.07 16.57 4.58
CA VAL A 227 0.67 15.26 4.88
C VAL A 227 -0.11 14.60 6.00
N PHE A 228 -0.40 13.32 5.86
CA PHE A 228 -0.99 12.47 6.88
C PHE A 228 -0.08 11.28 7.18
N ILE A 229 0.09 10.97 8.46
CA ILE A 229 0.72 9.74 8.92
C ILE A 229 -0.27 9.09 9.86
N GLN A 230 -0.85 7.95 9.45
CA GLN A 230 -1.92 7.28 10.19
C GLN A 230 -1.53 5.83 10.42
N THR A 231 -2.05 5.20 11.48
CA THR A 231 -2.08 3.74 11.50
C THR A 231 -3.21 3.25 10.60
N PRO A 232 -3.11 2.05 10.00
CA PRO A 232 -4.17 1.48 9.18
C PRO A 232 -5.55 1.61 9.85
N PRO A 233 -6.52 2.26 9.18
CA PRO A 233 -7.84 2.50 9.73
C PRO A 233 -8.66 1.20 9.79
N GLU A 234 -9.69 1.20 10.63
CA GLU A 234 -10.63 0.07 10.68
C GLU A 234 -11.49 0.01 9.42
N ILE A 235 -11.72 -1.20 8.90
CA ILE A 235 -12.80 -1.51 7.97
C ILE A 235 -13.98 -2.06 8.78
N ARG A 236 -15.20 -1.68 8.38
CA ARG A 236 -16.44 -2.10 9.05
C ARG A 236 -17.14 -3.16 8.20
N SER A 237 -17.77 -4.12 8.88
CA SER A 237 -18.65 -5.11 8.25
C SER A 237 -19.77 -4.40 7.46
N ASP A 238 -20.12 -4.94 6.29
CA ASP A 238 -21.17 -4.42 5.39
C ASP A 238 -20.98 -2.95 4.97
N HIS A 239 -19.74 -2.49 4.86
CA HIS A 239 -19.44 -1.12 4.46
C HIS A 239 -18.37 -1.07 3.37
N PRO A 240 -18.74 -1.34 2.10
CA PRO A 240 -17.79 -1.37 1.01
C PRO A 240 -17.15 0.00 0.83
N LEU A 241 -15.83 0.01 0.67
CA LEU A 241 -15.03 1.18 0.38
C LEU A 241 -14.74 1.24 -1.11
N PHE A 242 -14.60 2.44 -1.67
CA PHE A 242 -13.94 2.64 -2.96
C PHE A 242 -12.53 3.13 -2.73
N ILE A 243 -11.56 2.44 -3.31
CA ILE A 243 -10.15 2.79 -3.18
C ILE A 243 -9.50 2.95 -4.56
N THR A 244 -8.62 3.93 -4.68
CA THR A 244 -7.90 4.28 -5.92
C THR A 244 -6.39 4.23 -5.76
N ASP A 245 -5.89 4.18 -4.53
CA ASP A 245 -4.46 4.06 -4.24
C ASP A 245 -3.96 2.66 -4.55
N SER A 246 -2.76 2.50 -5.11
CA SER A 246 -2.22 1.19 -5.51
C SER A 246 -2.14 0.15 -4.38
N SER A 247 -2.23 0.55 -3.12
CA SER A 247 -2.30 -0.34 -1.97
C SER A 247 -3.07 0.32 -0.83
N GLN A 248 -3.95 -0.42 -0.16
CA GLN A 248 -4.68 0.05 1.02
C GLN A 248 -4.67 -1.01 2.12
N ASN A 249 -4.19 -0.60 3.29
CA ASN A 249 -4.20 -1.38 4.52
C ASN A 249 -5.46 -1.05 5.33
N ARG A 250 -6.18 -2.07 5.77
CA ARG A 250 -7.27 -1.95 6.72
C ARG A 250 -7.14 -2.98 7.83
N LYS A 251 -7.71 -2.70 8.98
CA LYS A 251 -7.81 -3.68 10.07
C LYS A 251 -9.26 -3.91 10.45
N PHE A 252 -9.56 -5.09 10.96
CA PHE A 252 -10.86 -5.39 11.55
C PHE A 252 -10.64 -6.13 12.86
N ASN A 253 -11.58 -6.00 13.80
CA ASN A 253 -11.55 -6.72 15.05
C ASN A 253 -12.67 -7.76 15.05
N GLN A 254 -12.32 -9.00 14.77
CA GLN A 254 -13.24 -10.11 14.87
C GLN A 254 -13.61 -10.31 16.34
N THR A 255 -14.91 -10.32 16.65
CA THR A 255 -15.40 -10.49 18.03
C THR A 255 -16.32 -11.69 18.22
N ASN A 256 -16.83 -12.25 17.14
CA ASN A 256 -17.67 -13.45 17.14
C ASN A 256 -16.93 -14.61 16.47
N ILE A 257 -17.44 -15.83 16.64
CA ILE A 257 -16.81 -17.08 16.18
C ILE A 257 -17.31 -17.55 14.81
N TYR A 258 -18.01 -16.70 14.07
CA TYR A 258 -18.58 -17.08 12.79
C TYR A 258 -17.58 -16.89 11.65
N TRP A 259 -17.88 -17.42 10.48
CA TRP A 259 -17.08 -17.17 9.30
C TRP A 259 -17.05 -15.68 8.96
N ALA A 260 -15.93 -15.22 8.42
CA ALA A 260 -15.77 -13.86 7.89
C ALA A 260 -15.12 -13.89 6.50
N VAL A 261 -15.40 -12.87 5.69
CA VAL A 261 -14.83 -12.68 4.35
C VAL A 261 -14.26 -11.27 4.20
N GLY A 262 -13.08 -11.17 3.60
CA GLY A 262 -12.56 -9.93 3.04
C GLY A 262 -12.51 -10.07 1.53
N ALA A 263 -12.97 -9.07 0.78
CA ALA A 263 -13.06 -9.16 -0.68
C ALA A 263 -12.75 -7.83 -1.38
N VAL A 264 -12.15 -7.92 -2.56
CA VAL A 264 -11.99 -6.82 -3.50
C VAL A 264 -12.67 -7.16 -4.82
N ARG A 265 -13.44 -6.22 -5.37
CA ARG A 265 -13.92 -6.27 -6.75
C ARG A 265 -13.18 -5.25 -7.58
N SER A 266 -12.37 -5.74 -8.50
CA SER A 266 -11.66 -4.92 -9.47
C SER A 266 -12.59 -4.35 -10.54
N ASP A 267 -12.31 -3.15 -11.04
CA ASP A 267 -12.85 -2.71 -12.33
C ASP A 267 -12.29 -3.58 -13.47
N ILE A 268 -12.99 -3.68 -14.60
CA ILE A 268 -12.72 -4.69 -15.64
C ILE A 268 -11.31 -4.63 -16.26
N SER A 269 -10.69 -3.44 -16.27
CA SER A 269 -9.34 -3.18 -16.80
C SER A 269 -8.23 -3.28 -15.77
N THR A 270 -8.57 -3.53 -14.51
CA THR A 270 -7.65 -3.46 -13.39
C THR A 270 -7.65 -4.79 -12.64
N ASP A 271 -6.51 -5.08 -12.01
CA ASP A 271 -6.27 -6.31 -11.28
C ASP A 271 -5.93 -5.96 -9.84
N TRP A 272 -6.82 -6.28 -8.91
CA TRP A 272 -6.63 -6.07 -7.48
C TRP A 272 -6.61 -7.39 -6.74
N ASP A 273 -5.52 -7.58 -6.00
CA ASP A 273 -5.31 -8.70 -5.12
C ASP A 273 -5.71 -8.35 -3.68
N ILE A 274 -6.01 -9.37 -2.89
CA ILE A 274 -6.27 -9.22 -1.45
C ILE A 274 -5.40 -10.17 -0.61
N SER A 275 -4.99 -9.70 0.57
CA SER A 275 -4.23 -10.47 1.54
C SER A 275 -4.76 -10.29 2.95
N LEU A 276 -4.87 -11.39 3.69
CA LEU A 276 -5.23 -11.46 5.11
C LEU A 276 -3.99 -11.69 5.97
N TYR A 277 -3.95 -11.00 7.11
CA TYR A 277 -2.88 -11.07 8.10
C TYR A 277 -3.46 -11.32 9.50
N ALA A 278 -2.73 -12.06 10.33
CA ALA A 278 -3.11 -12.34 11.72
C ALA A 278 -2.87 -11.15 12.68
N ASP A 279 -2.31 -10.05 12.20
CA ASP A 279 -1.97 -8.88 13.00
C ASP A 279 -2.26 -7.57 12.25
N SER A 280 -2.51 -6.49 12.99
CA SER A 280 -2.75 -5.16 12.43
C SER A 280 -1.50 -4.48 11.85
N ASN A 281 -0.33 -5.10 11.98
CA ASN A 281 0.92 -4.59 11.43
C ASN A 281 1.32 -5.31 10.14
N PHE A 282 0.50 -6.22 9.63
CA PHE A 282 0.69 -6.87 8.33
C PHE A 282 2.02 -7.64 8.25
N THR A 283 2.40 -8.31 9.35
CA THR A 283 3.67 -9.05 9.45
C THR A 283 3.49 -10.57 9.36
N GLN A 284 2.29 -11.08 9.67
CA GLN A 284 1.97 -12.50 9.71
C GLN A 284 0.89 -12.82 8.67
N PHE A 285 1.31 -13.05 7.42
CA PHE A 285 0.42 -13.46 6.33
C PHE A 285 -0.31 -14.77 6.66
N GLN A 286 -1.61 -14.80 6.40
CA GLN A 286 -2.47 -15.98 6.60
C GLN A 286 -2.98 -16.55 5.28
N ALA A 287 -3.54 -15.69 4.42
CA ALA A 287 -4.14 -16.09 3.15
C ALA A 287 -4.13 -14.93 2.15
N GLY A 288 -4.26 -15.24 0.87
CA GLY A 288 -4.39 -14.25 -0.19
C GLY A 288 -5.15 -14.79 -1.38
N SER A 289 -5.69 -13.89 -2.19
CA SER A 289 -6.31 -14.19 -3.47
C SER A 289 -5.74 -13.24 -4.53
N SER A 290 -5.42 -13.81 -5.69
CA SER A 290 -4.82 -13.12 -6.83
C SER A 290 -5.33 -13.71 -8.14
N TYR A 291 -6.60 -13.48 -8.45
CA TYR A 291 -7.21 -13.84 -9.72
C TYR A 291 -6.85 -12.79 -10.78
N LEU A 292 -7.44 -12.89 -11.96
CA LEU A 292 -7.12 -11.98 -13.06
C LEU A 292 -7.98 -10.72 -12.98
N ALA A 293 -7.56 -9.71 -13.74
CA ALA A 293 -8.30 -8.46 -13.91
C ALA A 293 -9.82 -8.65 -14.13
N GLY A 294 -10.60 -7.76 -13.53
CA GLY A 294 -12.07 -7.76 -13.62
C GLY A 294 -12.78 -8.90 -12.87
N THR A 295 -12.08 -9.62 -11.99
CA THR A 295 -12.69 -10.63 -11.11
C THR A 295 -12.72 -10.18 -9.66
N VAL A 296 -13.51 -10.88 -8.84
CA VAL A 296 -13.51 -10.72 -7.38
C VAL A 296 -12.46 -11.61 -6.76
N ASP A 297 -11.60 -10.99 -5.95
CA ASP A 297 -10.62 -11.64 -5.11
C ASP A 297 -11.08 -11.60 -3.66
N PHE A 298 -11.08 -12.74 -2.99
CA PHE A 298 -11.51 -12.79 -1.60
C PHE A 298 -10.75 -13.83 -0.77
N VAL A 299 -10.70 -13.56 0.53
CA VAL A 299 -10.12 -14.40 1.56
C VAL A 299 -11.16 -14.64 2.64
N VAL A 300 -11.21 -15.86 3.16
CA VAL A 300 -12.13 -16.28 4.21
C VAL A 300 -11.39 -16.65 5.48
N SER A 301 -12.06 -16.49 6.62
CA SER A 301 -11.57 -16.86 7.95
C SER A 301 -12.62 -17.68 8.69
N ASP A 302 -12.24 -18.88 9.14
CA ASP A 302 -13.07 -19.76 9.96
C ASP A 302 -12.80 -19.51 11.45
N TYR A 303 -13.62 -18.69 12.08
CA TYR A 303 -13.52 -18.44 13.51
C TYR A 303 -14.24 -19.47 14.38
N ASN A 304 -14.91 -20.48 13.79
CA ASN A 304 -15.38 -21.63 14.57
C ASN A 304 -14.19 -22.44 15.09
N HIS A 305 -13.05 -22.36 14.39
CA HIS A 305 -11.82 -23.09 14.69
C HIS A 305 -10.59 -22.21 14.88
N SER A 306 -10.75 -20.89 14.81
CA SER A 306 -9.65 -19.92 14.95
C SER A 306 -9.91 -18.91 16.06
N PRO A 307 -8.85 -18.38 16.71
CA PRO A 307 -9.00 -17.30 17.67
C PRO A 307 -9.57 -16.04 17.02
N THR A 308 -10.46 -15.35 17.75
CA THR A 308 -10.89 -14.00 17.42
C THR A 308 -9.81 -12.97 17.78
N GLY A 309 -9.91 -11.76 17.25
CA GLY A 309 -8.94 -10.69 17.50
C GLY A 309 -8.83 -9.68 16.37
N VAL A 310 -7.76 -8.88 16.41
CA VAL A 310 -7.50 -7.86 15.38
C VAL A 310 -6.67 -8.45 14.26
N HIS A 311 -7.19 -8.34 13.04
CA HIS A 311 -6.57 -8.82 11.81
C HIS A 311 -6.27 -7.67 10.85
N GLY A 312 -5.32 -7.90 9.95
CA GLY A 312 -5.01 -6.99 8.84
C GLY A 312 -5.58 -7.50 7.53
N LEU A 313 -6.13 -6.61 6.72
CA LEU A 313 -6.63 -6.89 5.38
C LEU A 313 -6.02 -5.87 4.41
N ARG A 314 -5.35 -6.34 3.37
CA ARG A 314 -4.67 -5.48 2.39
C ARG A 314 -5.23 -5.72 1.01
N ALA A 315 -5.65 -4.65 0.36
CA ALA A 315 -5.93 -4.62 -1.08
C ALA A 315 -4.71 -4.05 -1.80
N ASN A 316 -4.27 -4.68 -2.89
CA ASN A 316 -3.16 -4.18 -3.72
C ASN A 316 -3.55 -4.22 -5.19
N ARG A 317 -3.33 -3.13 -5.91
CA ARG A 317 -3.46 -3.11 -7.36
C ARG A 317 -2.23 -3.77 -7.98
N PHE A 318 -2.39 -4.97 -8.51
CA PHE A 318 -1.35 -5.70 -9.22
C PHE A 318 -1.08 -5.07 -10.60
N SER A 319 -2.14 -4.68 -11.32
CA SER A 319 -2.01 -4.01 -12.62
C SER A 319 -3.22 -3.13 -12.94
N GLY A 320 -3.09 -2.20 -13.89
CA GLY A 320 -4.11 -1.22 -14.24
C GLY A 320 -4.03 0.07 -13.42
N SER A 321 -4.97 0.97 -13.63
CA SER A 321 -5.00 2.31 -13.02
C SER A 321 -6.32 2.65 -12.31
N ASP A 322 -7.37 1.87 -12.53
CA ASP A 322 -8.68 2.16 -11.95
C ASP A 322 -8.76 1.69 -10.49
N GLY A 323 -9.88 2.02 -9.84
CA GLY A 323 -10.11 1.67 -8.45
C GLY A 323 -10.60 0.24 -8.25
N CYS A 324 -10.93 -0.07 -7.00
CA CYS A 324 -11.71 -1.26 -6.66
C CYS A 324 -12.72 -0.96 -5.56
N ARG A 325 -13.72 -1.82 -5.44
CA ARG A 325 -14.49 -1.95 -4.20
C ARG A 325 -13.72 -2.85 -3.24
N PHE A 326 -13.62 -2.46 -1.98
CA PHE A 326 -12.95 -3.22 -0.93
C PHE A 326 -13.88 -3.36 0.26
N GLU A 327 -14.22 -4.59 0.61
CA GLU A 327 -15.19 -4.89 1.66
C GLU A 327 -14.65 -5.96 2.61
N TYR A 328 -15.14 -5.88 3.84
CA TYR A 328 -15.05 -6.92 4.82
C TYR A 328 -16.48 -7.17 5.31
N GLU A 329 -16.82 -8.43 5.51
CA GLU A 329 -18.09 -8.85 6.05
C GLU A 329 -17.85 -9.97 7.07
N ASP A 330 -18.49 -9.80 8.21
CA ASP A 330 -18.68 -10.82 9.24
C ASP A 330 -20.07 -10.66 9.83
N GLY A 331 -20.59 -11.77 10.34
CA GLY A 331 -21.95 -11.76 10.83
C GLY A 331 -22.32 -13.03 11.57
N VAL A 332 -23.56 -13.10 12.06
CA VAL A 332 -24.11 -14.25 12.80
C VAL A 332 -25.01 -15.11 11.93
N GLU A 333 -25.07 -14.80 10.64
CA GLU A 333 -25.94 -15.38 9.64
C GLU A 333 -25.58 -16.85 9.44
N SER A 334 -26.57 -17.71 9.62
CA SER A 334 -26.39 -19.15 9.47
C SER A 334 -27.52 -19.78 8.68
N ILE A 335 -27.18 -20.84 7.97
CA ILE A 335 -28.10 -21.71 7.24
C ILE A 335 -28.01 -23.09 7.88
N ILE A 336 -29.17 -23.66 8.21
CA ILE A 336 -29.29 -25.03 8.71
C ILE A 336 -30.08 -25.84 7.66
N PRO A 337 -29.40 -26.47 6.69
CA PRO A 337 -30.04 -27.23 5.63
C PRO A 337 -30.86 -28.42 6.14
N PRO A 338 -31.93 -28.83 5.43
CA PRO A 338 -32.45 -28.21 4.21
C PRO A 338 -33.20 -26.90 4.50
N GLN A 339 -32.87 -25.83 3.78
CA GLN A 339 -33.43 -24.49 3.98
C GLN A 339 -33.44 -23.68 2.68
N THR A 340 -34.50 -22.90 2.50
CA THR A 340 -34.54 -21.74 1.60
C THR A 340 -34.58 -20.50 2.47
N THR A 341 -33.69 -19.55 2.24
CA THR A 341 -33.72 -18.27 2.97
C THR A 341 -34.97 -17.47 2.59
N SER A 342 -35.36 -16.51 3.43
CA SER A 342 -36.21 -15.42 2.95
C SER A 342 -35.48 -14.65 1.83
N VAL A 343 -36.23 -13.87 1.05
CA VAL A 343 -35.63 -12.95 0.07
C VAL A 343 -34.70 -11.99 0.80
N LEU A 344 -33.42 -12.02 0.40
CA LEU A 344 -32.34 -11.16 0.87
C LEU A 344 -32.15 -10.01 -0.11
N THR A 345 -31.61 -8.90 0.37
CA THR A 345 -31.25 -7.74 -0.44
C THR A 345 -29.74 -7.73 -0.64
N TRP A 346 -29.30 -7.57 -1.88
CA TRP A 346 -27.91 -7.25 -2.21
C TRP A 346 -27.81 -5.75 -2.50
N PRO A 347 -27.25 -4.93 -1.60
CA PRO A 347 -27.12 -3.51 -1.87
C PRO A 347 -26.08 -3.27 -2.97
N ALA A 348 -26.35 -2.29 -3.84
CA ALA A 348 -25.38 -1.90 -4.86
C ALA A 348 -24.06 -1.44 -4.21
N GLY A 349 -22.93 -1.82 -4.80
CA GLY A 349 -21.61 -1.55 -4.23
C GLY A 349 -21.02 -2.66 -3.37
N HIS A 350 -21.84 -3.56 -2.79
CA HIS A 350 -21.34 -4.69 -2.01
C HIS A 350 -20.63 -5.70 -2.90
N VAL A 351 -19.66 -6.40 -2.32
CA VAL A 351 -18.69 -7.27 -2.95
C VAL A 351 -18.92 -8.72 -2.54
N ALA A 352 -18.98 -9.02 -1.24
CA ALA A 352 -19.09 -10.39 -0.75
C ALA A 352 -19.82 -10.47 0.60
N HIS A 353 -20.54 -11.57 0.80
CA HIS A 353 -21.15 -11.98 2.06
C HIS A 353 -20.81 -13.44 2.35
N ILE A 354 -20.70 -13.82 3.62
CA ILE A 354 -20.45 -15.18 4.05
C ILE A 354 -21.53 -15.68 5.03
N TRP A 355 -21.81 -16.97 4.97
CA TRP A 355 -22.73 -17.65 5.88
C TRP A 355 -22.07 -18.87 6.51
N ASP A 356 -22.38 -19.10 7.79
CA ASP A 356 -22.14 -20.37 8.46
C ASP A 356 -23.19 -21.39 8.03
N VAL A 357 -22.76 -22.51 7.44
CA VAL A 357 -23.68 -23.56 6.98
C VAL A 357 -23.38 -24.87 7.68
N TYR A 358 -24.29 -25.32 8.54
CA TYR A 358 -24.11 -26.61 9.24
C TYR A 358 -24.39 -27.78 8.30
N MET A 359 -23.35 -28.54 7.93
CA MET A 359 -23.47 -29.67 7.02
C MET A 359 -23.11 -30.98 7.72
N VAL A 360 -23.84 -32.06 7.42
CA VAL A 360 -23.58 -33.40 7.97
C VAL A 360 -22.75 -34.23 7.01
N SER A 361 -21.65 -34.81 7.51
CA SER A 361 -20.73 -35.68 6.77
C SER A 361 -21.45 -36.75 5.95
N GLY A 362 -20.98 -36.98 4.72
CA GLY A 362 -21.50 -37.97 3.79
C GLY A 362 -22.81 -37.56 3.10
N THR A 363 -23.41 -36.42 3.45
CA THR A 363 -24.62 -35.92 2.80
C THR A 363 -24.23 -35.07 1.59
N THR A 364 -24.91 -35.29 0.46
CA THR A 364 -24.79 -34.44 -0.73
C THR A 364 -25.82 -33.34 -0.69
N TRP A 365 -25.36 -32.11 -0.79
CA TRP A 365 -26.15 -30.90 -0.76
C TRP A 365 -26.04 -30.16 -2.09
N THR A 366 -27.15 -29.64 -2.56
CA THR A 366 -27.27 -28.75 -3.70
C THR A 366 -27.49 -27.34 -3.16
N PHE A 367 -26.61 -26.42 -3.53
CA PHE A 367 -26.71 -25.01 -3.18
C PHE A 367 -27.05 -24.21 -4.42
N THR A 368 -28.03 -23.32 -4.32
CA THR A 368 -28.37 -22.36 -5.37
C THR A 368 -28.47 -20.96 -4.77
N VAL A 369 -27.76 -19.99 -5.36
CA VAL A 369 -28.07 -18.57 -5.17
C VAL A 369 -29.00 -18.15 -6.29
N ASN A 370 -30.26 -17.91 -5.96
CA ASN A 370 -31.29 -17.56 -6.94
C ASN A 370 -31.41 -16.05 -7.04
N ASN A 371 -31.14 -15.49 -8.22
CA ASN A 371 -31.49 -14.10 -8.47
C ASN A 371 -33.02 -13.95 -8.53
N VAL A 372 -33.57 -13.14 -7.64
CA VAL A 372 -35.01 -12.84 -7.56
C VAL A 372 -35.33 -11.55 -8.31
N SER A 373 -34.47 -10.54 -8.22
CA SER A 373 -34.58 -9.30 -8.98
C SER A 373 -33.24 -8.56 -9.10
N GLY A 374 -33.13 -7.73 -10.14
CA GLY A 374 -31.90 -6.99 -10.46
C GLY A 374 -31.01 -7.76 -11.42
N SER A 375 -29.85 -7.19 -11.72
CA SER A 375 -28.87 -7.74 -12.67
C SER A 375 -27.53 -8.02 -11.99
N VAL A 376 -27.54 -8.30 -10.68
CA VAL A 376 -26.35 -8.72 -9.95
C VAL A 376 -25.79 -9.99 -10.62
N ASP A 377 -24.48 -9.99 -10.85
CA ASP A 377 -23.72 -11.09 -11.40
C ASP A 377 -23.13 -11.88 -10.23
N TYR A 378 -23.89 -12.85 -9.71
CA TYR A 378 -23.51 -13.59 -8.52
C TYR A 378 -22.47 -14.65 -8.85
N GLY A 379 -21.55 -14.87 -7.91
CA GLY A 379 -20.80 -16.11 -7.79
C GLY A 379 -20.97 -16.70 -6.39
N MET A 380 -20.72 -18.00 -6.24
CA MET A 380 -20.86 -18.70 -4.96
C MET A 380 -19.76 -19.75 -4.76
N ALA A 381 -19.22 -19.87 -3.55
CA ALA A 381 -18.15 -20.81 -3.22
C ALA A 381 -18.31 -21.38 -1.80
N LEU A 382 -17.92 -22.64 -1.63
CA LEU A 382 -17.99 -23.33 -0.33
C LEU A 382 -16.60 -23.66 0.20
N PHE A 383 -16.37 -23.34 1.46
CA PHE A 383 -15.14 -23.62 2.20
C PHE A 383 -15.41 -24.62 3.31
N ASN A 384 -14.48 -25.56 3.48
CA ASN A 384 -14.58 -26.55 4.53
C ASN A 384 -13.94 -26.02 5.81
N SER A 385 -14.57 -26.34 6.93
CA SER A 385 -14.15 -25.95 8.27
C SER A 385 -13.26 -27.01 8.93
N ASN A 386 -13.42 -28.30 8.58
CA ASN A 386 -12.67 -29.39 9.22
C ASN A 386 -11.84 -30.18 8.21
N GLY A 387 -10.52 -30.27 8.45
CA GLY A 387 -9.58 -30.93 7.55
C GLY A 387 -9.10 -30.05 6.38
N ALA A 388 -9.34 -28.73 6.46
CA ALA A 388 -8.85 -27.72 5.52
C ALA A 388 -8.12 -26.59 6.29
N ALA A 389 -7.58 -25.61 5.55
CA ALA A 389 -7.01 -24.42 6.15
C ALA A 389 -8.13 -23.50 6.68
N TYR A 390 -7.99 -23.04 7.92
CA TYR A 390 -8.95 -22.12 8.55
C TYR A 390 -8.89 -20.68 8.00
N TYR A 391 -7.84 -20.36 7.26
CA TYR A 391 -7.70 -19.13 6.50
C TYR A 391 -7.38 -19.49 5.07
N ALA A 392 -8.12 -18.96 4.11
CA ALA A 392 -8.00 -19.42 2.72
C ALA A 392 -8.38 -18.32 1.72
N GLY A 393 -7.73 -18.31 0.55
CA GLY A 393 -8.15 -17.51 -0.60
C GLY A 393 -9.17 -18.25 -1.48
N ARG A 394 -9.79 -17.52 -2.41
CA ARG A 394 -10.81 -18.03 -3.36
C ARG A 394 -10.45 -19.37 -4.02
N SER A 395 -9.18 -19.57 -4.39
CA SER A 395 -8.72 -20.79 -5.08
C SER A 395 -8.75 -22.07 -4.23
N SER A 396 -8.92 -21.94 -2.91
CA SER A 396 -9.00 -23.07 -1.98
C SER A 396 -10.44 -23.52 -1.70
N ALA A 397 -11.44 -22.91 -2.36
CA ALA A 397 -12.82 -23.35 -2.29
C ALA A 397 -12.92 -24.83 -2.68
N GLN A 398 -13.77 -25.58 -1.97
CA GLN A 398 -14.03 -26.99 -2.27
C GLN A 398 -14.83 -27.15 -3.56
N VAL A 399 -15.70 -26.20 -3.81
CA VAL A 399 -16.52 -26.06 -5.01
C VAL A 399 -16.92 -24.59 -5.15
N LEU A 400 -17.09 -24.13 -6.38
CA LEU A 400 -17.62 -22.81 -6.69
C LEU A 400 -18.46 -22.86 -7.97
N ALA A 401 -19.31 -21.85 -8.17
CA ALA A 401 -20.10 -21.60 -9.37
C ALA A 401 -20.11 -20.10 -9.68
N ASP A 402 -19.85 -19.75 -10.94
CA ASP A 402 -19.66 -18.38 -11.45
C ASP A 402 -19.82 -18.33 -12.98
N ASP A 403 -20.87 -18.98 -13.51
CA ASP A 403 -20.99 -19.30 -14.95
C ASP A 403 -22.11 -18.55 -15.69
N ASN A 404 -23.16 -18.08 -14.99
CA ASN A 404 -24.39 -17.61 -15.62
C ASN A 404 -24.46 -16.10 -15.83
N GLY A 405 -23.50 -15.34 -15.31
CA GLY A 405 -23.33 -13.91 -15.57
C GLY A 405 -24.44 -13.03 -14.97
N PRO A 406 -24.52 -11.75 -15.41
CA PRO A 406 -25.42 -10.76 -14.81
C PRO A 406 -26.90 -11.17 -14.88
N GLY A 407 -27.58 -11.18 -13.73
CA GLY A 407 -28.98 -11.60 -13.63
C GLY A 407 -29.18 -13.11 -13.50
N GLY A 408 -28.11 -13.90 -13.64
CA GLY A 408 -28.11 -15.35 -13.51
C GLY A 408 -28.18 -15.83 -12.07
N SER A 409 -28.59 -17.08 -11.91
CA SER A 409 -28.49 -17.83 -10.65
C SER A 409 -27.31 -18.78 -10.73
N GLU A 410 -26.58 -19.00 -9.64
CA GLU A 410 -25.48 -19.96 -9.58
C GLU A 410 -25.84 -21.21 -8.78
N ILE A 411 -25.34 -22.37 -9.20
CA ILE A 411 -25.66 -23.66 -8.60
C ILE A 411 -24.44 -24.59 -8.56
N PHE A 412 -24.26 -25.29 -7.45
CA PHE A 412 -23.36 -26.43 -7.38
C PHE A 412 -23.88 -27.53 -6.45
N THR A 413 -23.26 -28.70 -6.53
CA THR A 413 -23.48 -29.81 -5.60
C THR A 413 -22.20 -30.18 -4.87
N TYR A 414 -22.29 -30.49 -3.57
CA TYR A 414 -21.13 -30.90 -2.76
C TYR A 414 -21.51 -32.00 -1.76
N THR A 415 -20.65 -33.01 -1.63
CA THR A 415 -20.77 -34.03 -0.58
C THR A 415 -19.89 -33.65 0.60
N ALA A 416 -20.51 -33.35 1.75
CA ALA A 416 -19.80 -32.97 2.96
C ALA A 416 -18.81 -34.06 3.40
N THR A 417 -17.55 -33.70 3.61
CA THR A 417 -16.50 -34.64 4.03
C THR A 417 -16.39 -34.76 5.56
N ALA A 418 -16.90 -33.77 6.27
CA ALA A 418 -16.98 -33.72 7.73
C ALA A 418 -18.31 -33.08 8.16
N THR A 419 -18.76 -33.39 9.38
CA THR A 419 -19.90 -32.70 10.00
C THR A 419 -19.39 -31.45 10.69
N ASP A 420 -19.72 -30.27 10.17
CA ASP A 420 -19.26 -28.99 10.72
C ASP A 420 -20.01 -27.78 10.13
N TYR A 421 -19.65 -26.56 10.56
CA TYR A 421 -20.07 -25.28 9.97
C TYR A 421 -19.15 -24.86 8.83
N TYR A 422 -19.58 -25.06 7.58
CA TYR A 422 -18.86 -24.66 6.38
C TYR A 422 -19.08 -23.17 6.10
N GLY A 423 -18.12 -22.51 5.46
CA GLY A 423 -18.26 -21.13 5.01
C GLY A 423 -18.82 -21.08 3.58
N LEU A 424 -20.03 -20.55 3.40
CA LEU A 424 -20.60 -20.30 2.08
C LEU A 424 -20.42 -18.83 1.73
N VAL A 425 -19.59 -18.52 0.75
CA VAL A 425 -19.42 -17.15 0.22
C VAL A 425 -20.33 -16.95 -0.97
N VAL A 426 -21.06 -15.84 -0.99
CA VAL A 426 -21.69 -15.29 -2.20
C VAL A 426 -20.99 -13.96 -2.50
N TRP A 427 -20.60 -13.73 -3.75
CA TRP A 427 -20.03 -12.46 -4.19
C TRP A 427 -20.75 -11.92 -5.42
N ALA A 428 -20.51 -10.64 -5.73
CA ALA A 428 -21.00 -10.00 -6.94
C ALA A 428 -19.85 -9.54 -7.83
N ASN A 429 -19.83 -9.97 -9.09
CA ASN A 429 -18.83 -9.55 -10.10
C ASN A 429 -19.11 -8.17 -10.69
N ASN A 430 -20.26 -7.55 -10.38
CA ASN A 430 -20.63 -6.21 -10.83
C ASN A 430 -21.14 -5.33 -9.67
N ASP A 431 -21.24 -4.02 -9.91
CA ASP A 431 -21.63 -3.02 -8.89
C ASP A 431 -23.15 -2.91 -8.66
N GLU A 432 -23.93 -3.79 -9.29
CA GLU A 432 -25.39 -3.73 -9.30
C GLU A 432 -26.00 -4.16 -7.96
N GLY A 433 -27.22 -3.66 -7.69
CA GLY A 433 -28.04 -4.09 -6.56
C GLY A 433 -29.19 -5.00 -6.99
N GLY A 434 -29.74 -5.76 -6.06
CA GLY A 434 -30.83 -6.69 -6.35
C GLY A 434 -31.37 -7.41 -5.13
N THR A 435 -32.10 -8.48 -5.38
CA THR A 435 -32.56 -9.40 -4.34
C THR A 435 -32.32 -10.84 -4.76
N PHE A 436 -32.13 -11.71 -3.77
CA PHE A 436 -31.82 -13.12 -4.00
C PHE A 436 -32.34 -14.02 -2.89
N THR A 437 -32.33 -15.33 -3.11
CA THR A 437 -32.46 -16.34 -2.04
C THR A 437 -31.32 -17.34 -2.13
N ILE A 438 -30.98 -17.97 -1.01
CA ILE A 438 -30.09 -19.13 -0.98
C ILE A 438 -30.95 -20.36 -0.69
N ASP A 439 -30.89 -21.33 -1.59
CA ASP A 439 -31.46 -22.66 -1.41
C ASP A 439 -30.34 -23.64 -1.10
N ALA A 440 -30.38 -24.25 0.08
CA ALA A 440 -29.49 -25.34 0.48
C ALA A 440 -30.35 -26.59 0.71
N GLN A 441 -30.38 -27.51 -0.24
CA GLN A 441 -31.23 -28.70 -0.19
C GLN A 441 -30.35 -29.94 -0.24
N ASN A 442 -30.68 -30.99 0.52
CA ASN A 442 -30.10 -32.29 0.21
C ASN A 442 -30.91 -32.88 -0.92
N ASP A 443 -30.25 -33.55 -1.85
CA ASP A 443 -30.99 -34.34 -2.84
C ASP A 443 -31.92 -35.28 -2.05
N PRO A 444 -33.24 -35.31 -2.35
CA PRO A 444 -34.03 -36.42 -1.90
C PRO A 444 -33.34 -37.63 -2.50
N VAL A 445 -32.83 -38.53 -1.65
CA VAL A 445 -32.40 -39.84 -2.11
C VAL A 445 -33.56 -40.35 -2.96
N LEU A 446 -33.36 -40.44 -4.28
CA LEU A 446 -34.23 -41.19 -5.15
C LEU A 446 -34.06 -42.64 -4.72
N ILE A 447 -34.72 -43.01 -3.63
CA ILE A 447 -35.02 -44.39 -3.33
C ILE A 447 -35.94 -44.75 -4.49
N SER A 448 -35.37 -45.32 -5.54
CA SER A 448 -36.18 -45.92 -6.61
C SER A 448 -37.25 -46.76 -5.91
N GLU A 449 -38.50 -46.61 -6.33
CA GLU A 449 -39.67 -47.28 -5.73
C GLU A 449 -39.52 -48.81 -5.65
N ASN A 450 -38.48 -49.39 -6.26
CA ASN A 450 -38.13 -50.81 -6.18
C ASN A 450 -37.46 -51.26 -4.87
N THR A 451 -37.00 -50.36 -4.00
CA THR A 451 -36.36 -50.77 -2.72
C THR A 451 -37.31 -50.86 -1.53
N PHE A 452 -38.48 -50.19 -1.59
CA PHE A 452 -39.54 -50.37 -0.59
C PHE A 452 -40.35 -51.65 -0.81
N TYR A 453 -40.42 -52.18 -2.05
CA TYR A 453 -41.19 -53.39 -2.33
C TYR A 453 -40.54 -54.70 -1.85
N ASN A 454 -39.21 -54.68 -1.60
CA ASN A 454 -38.47 -55.86 -1.14
C ASN A 454 -38.20 -55.91 0.38
N ILE A 455 -38.47 -54.83 1.12
CA ILE A 455 -38.30 -54.81 2.58
C ILE A 455 -39.63 -55.07 3.31
N VAL A 456 -40.78 -54.81 2.68
CA VAL A 456 -42.11 -55.00 3.29
C VAL A 456 -42.69 -56.41 3.08
N ASN A 457 -42.20 -57.19 2.10
CA ASN A 457 -42.74 -58.53 1.79
C ASN A 457 -41.94 -59.73 2.30
N ASN A 458 -40.81 -59.54 2.99
CA ASN A 458 -40.01 -60.65 3.54
C ASN A 458 -40.13 -60.83 5.06
N ARG A 459 -41.25 -60.39 5.66
CA ARG A 459 -41.69 -60.89 6.97
C ARG A 459 -42.96 -61.70 6.83
N ASN A 460 -42.83 -62.93 6.36
CA ASN A 460 -43.78 -64.01 6.65
C ASN A 460 -43.01 -65.31 6.89
N PHE A 461 -42.91 -65.67 8.17
CA PHE A 461 -42.86 -67.01 8.76
C PHE A 461 -42.40 -68.19 7.88
N VAL A 462 -41.20 -68.73 8.16
CA VAL A 462 -40.95 -70.02 8.86
C VAL A 462 -39.63 -69.91 9.63
#